data_AF-A0A6J1DTD7-F1
#
_entry.id   AF-A0A6J1DTD7-F1
#
_cell.length_a   1.000
_cell.length_b   1.000
_cell.length_c   1.000
_cell.angle_alpha   90.00
_cell.angle_beta   90.00
_cell.angle_gamma   90.00
#
_symmetry.space_group_name_H-M   'P 1'
#
loop_
_entity.id
_entity.type
_entity.pdbx_description
1 polymer ?
#
loop_
_entity_poly.entity_id
_entity_poly.type
_entity_poly.pdbx_seq_one_letter_code
_entity_poly.pdbx_strand_id
1 'polypeptide(L)'
;MAMATGEASAEVATAELPEFIKKAQEAWDKVEDKYAVSSLAVAGFVGVWASAGVVSAIDRLPLVPGLLELVGIGYTGWFAYKHVVFKPDREAFVKKLKETYSEIIGGSSS
;
A
#
# COMPACT_ATOMS: atom_id res chain seq x y z
N MET A 1 26.48 -48.15 0.45
CA MET A 1 25.48 -48.07 1.54
C MET A 1 26.05 -47.22 2.66
N ALA A 2 25.16 -46.49 3.36
CA ALA A 2 25.35 -45.70 4.60
C ALA A 2 26.06 -44.33 4.42
N MET A 3 25.33 -43.20 4.37
CA MET A 3 24.74 -42.41 5.48
C MET A 3 25.74 -41.41 6.08
N ALA A 4 25.51 -40.11 5.88
CA ALA A 4 25.85 -39.01 6.79
C ALA A 4 25.33 -37.67 6.25
N THR A 5 24.01 -37.50 6.21
CA THR A 5 23.36 -36.18 6.04
C THR A 5 22.62 -35.92 7.35
N GLY A 6 23.35 -35.56 8.39
CA GLY A 6 22.82 -35.58 9.76
C GLY A 6 23.12 -34.36 10.62
N GLU A 7 23.87 -33.36 10.17
CA GLU A 7 24.39 -32.33 11.12
C GLU A 7 24.22 -30.87 10.67
N ALA A 8 23.63 -30.57 9.51
CA ALA A 8 23.45 -29.18 9.08
C ALA A 8 22.15 -28.50 9.57
N SER A 9 21.24 -29.23 10.23
CA SER A 9 19.90 -28.71 10.56
C SER A 9 19.70 -28.35 12.04
N ALA A 10 20.67 -28.62 12.91
CA ALA A 10 20.46 -28.53 14.36
C ALA A 10 21.11 -27.30 15.04
N GLU A 11 21.84 -26.45 14.32
CA GLU A 11 22.55 -25.31 14.94
C GLU A 11 21.80 -23.97 14.90
N VAL A 12 20.67 -23.90 14.19
CA VAL A 12 19.84 -22.68 14.13
C VAL A 12 18.89 -22.54 15.34
N ALA A 13 18.91 -23.49 16.27
CA ALA A 13 17.89 -23.63 17.31
C ALA A 13 18.24 -22.98 18.67
N THR A 14 19.38 -22.29 18.82
CA THR A 14 19.82 -21.83 20.17
C THR A 14 20.32 -20.38 20.22
N ALA A 15 19.89 -19.53 19.29
CA ALA A 15 19.91 -18.08 19.51
C ALA A 15 18.50 -17.66 19.93
N GLU A 16 18.36 -17.08 21.12
CA GLU A 16 17.08 -16.65 21.67
C GLU A 16 16.32 -15.80 20.64
N LEU A 17 15.26 -16.37 20.06
CA LEU A 17 14.46 -15.68 19.06
C LEU A 17 13.97 -14.35 19.65
N PRO A 18 14.15 -13.23 18.92
CA PRO A 18 13.81 -11.92 19.44
C PRO A 18 12.31 -11.85 19.78
N GLU A 19 11.95 -11.09 20.82
CA GLU A 19 10.62 -11.12 21.43
C GLU A 19 9.46 -10.88 20.44
N PHE A 20 9.69 -10.10 19.38
CA PHE A 20 8.70 -9.85 18.33
C PHE A 20 8.38 -11.10 17.51
N ILE A 21 9.35 -11.99 17.27
CA ILE A 21 9.13 -13.29 16.60
C ILE A 21 8.27 -14.17 17.51
N LYS A 22 8.59 -14.21 18.81
CA LYS A 22 7.81 -15.00 19.79
C LYS A 22 6.37 -14.48 19.90
N LYS A 23 6.18 -13.15 19.93
CA LYS A 23 4.85 -12.50 19.91
C LYS A 23 4.07 -12.82 18.63
N ALA A 24 4.73 -12.75 17.48
CA ALA A 24 4.10 -13.09 16.20
C ALA A 24 3.73 -14.57 16.12
N GLN A 25 4.59 -15.46 16.65
CA GLN A 25 4.34 -16.89 16.72
C GLN A 25 3.17 -17.20 17.68
N GLU A 26 3.14 -16.59 18.86
CA GLU A 26 2.02 -16.73 19.81
C GLU A 26 0.71 -16.21 19.22
N ALA A 27 0.75 -15.07 18.52
CA ALA A 27 -0.41 -14.54 17.81
C ALA A 27 -0.86 -15.46 16.67
N TRP A 28 0.08 -16.07 15.93
CA TRP A 28 -0.20 -17.04 14.88
C TRP A 28 -0.77 -18.35 15.43
N ASP A 29 -0.30 -18.80 16.59
CA ASP A 29 -0.81 -20.01 17.26
C ASP A 29 -2.20 -19.83 17.85
N LYS A 30 -2.57 -18.61 18.22
CA LYS A 30 -3.95 -18.26 18.62
C LYS A 30 -4.93 -18.16 17.45
N VAL A 31 -4.46 -18.13 16.20
CA VAL A 31 -5.36 -18.16 15.03
C VAL A 31 -5.95 -19.57 14.91
N GLU A 32 -7.27 -19.65 15.11
CA GLU A 32 -8.00 -20.92 15.04
C GLU A 32 -8.06 -21.48 13.61
N ASP A 33 -8.21 -20.60 12.61
CA ASP A 33 -8.30 -20.99 11.20
C ASP A 33 -7.08 -20.51 10.39
N LYS A 34 -5.95 -21.19 10.64
CA LYS A 34 -4.68 -20.89 9.95
C LYS A 34 -4.78 -21.08 8.44
N TYR A 35 -5.66 -21.96 7.94
CA TYR A 35 -5.88 -22.18 6.51
C TYR A 35 -6.62 -21.01 5.87
N ALA A 36 -7.68 -20.49 6.52
CA ALA A 36 -8.37 -19.30 6.03
C ALA A 36 -7.44 -18.07 6.01
N VAL A 37 -6.68 -17.83 7.07
CA VAL A 37 -5.76 -16.69 7.14
C VAL A 37 -4.61 -16.82 6.15
N SER A 38 -3.99 -18.00 6.04
CA SER A 38 -2.91 -18.22 5.08
C SER A 38 -3.39 -18.14 3.63
N SER A 39 -4.56 -18.69 3.30
CA SER A 39 -5.12 -18.59 1.95
C SER A 39 -5.49 -17.15 1.59
N LEU A 40 -6.04 -16.37 2.52
CA LEU A 40 -6.29 -14.95 2.33
C LEU A 40 -4.98 -14.17 2.15
N ALA A 41 -3.94 -14.47 2.92
CA ALA A 41 -2.63 -13.84 2.78
C ALA A 41 -2.00 -14.14 1.41
N VAL A 42 -2.09 -15.39 0.95
CA VAL A 42 -1.64 -15.79 -0.38
C VAL A 42 -2.45 -15.10 -1.46
N ALA A 43 -3.78 -15.04 -1.34
CA ALA A 43 -4.64 -14.35 -2.29
C ALA A 43 -4.33 -12.85 -2.35
N GLY A 44 -4.09 -12.21 -1.19
CA GLY A 44 -3.66 -10.82 -1.11
C GLY A 44 -2.30 -10.61 -1.78
N PHE A 45 -1.32 -11.48 -1.51
CA PHE A 45 -0.01 -11.42 -2.15
C PHE A 45 -0.10 -11.57 -3.66
N VAL A 46 -0.85 -12.56 -4.15
CA VAL A 46 -1.09 -12.77 -5.59
C VAL A 46 -1.81 -11.56 -6.20
N GLY A 47 -2.79 -10.99 -5.50
CA GLY A 47 -3.48 -9.78 -5.94
C GLY A 47 -2.53 -8.59 -6.11
N VAL A 48 -1.63 -8.37 -5.14
CA VAL A 48 -0.60 -7.33 -5.22
C VAL A 48 0.38 -7.62 -6.36
N TRP A 49 0.87 -8.86 -6.47
CA TRP A 49 1.82 -9.25 -7.51
C TRP A 49 1.22 -9.12 -8.92
N ALA A 50 -0.03 -9.55 -9.11
CA ALA A 50 -0.75 -9.40 -10.36
C ALA A 50 -0.97 -7.91 -10.70
N SER A 51 -1.36 -7.10 -9.72
CA SER A 51 -1.53 -5.66 -9.91
C SER A 51 -0.22 -4.97 -10.33
N ALA A 52 0.89 -5.32 -9.68
CA ALA A 52 2.23 -4.86 -10.07
C ALA A 52 2.60 -5.30 -11.49
N GLY A 53 2.23 -6.53 -11.88
CA GLY A 53 2.40 -7.04 -13.24
C GLY A 53 1.62 -6.24 -14.28
N VAL A 54 0.38 -5.85 -13.99
CA VAL A 54 -0.45 -5.00 -14.87
C VAL A 54 0.18 -3.61 -15.04
N VAL A 55 0.61 -2.98 -13.94
CA VAL A 55 1.30 -1.67 -14.00
C VAL A 55 2.57 -1.78 -14.83
N SER A 56 3.38 -2.82 -14.62
CA SER A 56 4.59 -3.05 -15.42
C SER A 56 4.30 -3.29 -16.90
N ALA A 57 3.20 -3.97 -17.23
CA ALA A 57 2.79 -4.17 -18.62
C ALA A 57 2.37 -2.85 -19.29
N ILE A 58 1.68 -1.98 -18.56
CA ILE A 58 1.31 -0.63 -19.02
C ILE A 58 2.57 0.22 -19.23
N ASP A 59 3.52 0.20 -18.31
CA ASP A 59 4.78 0.95 -18.42
C ASP A 59 5.64 0.51 -19.60
N ARG A 60 5.51 -0.75 -20.03
CA ARG A 60 6.20 -1.28 -21.23
C ARG A 60 5.56 -0.85 -22.55
N LEU A 61 4.35 -0.30 -22.54
CA LEU A 61 3.74 0.26 -23.74
C LEU A 61 4.37 1.63 -23.99
N PRO A 62 5.09 1.84 -25.11
CA PRO A 62 5.93 3.02 -25.32
C PRO A 62 5.17 4.35 -25.37
N LEU A 63 3.84 4.33 -25.42
CA LEU A 63 2.99 5.53 -25.50
C LEU A 63 2.24 5.85 -24.20
N VAL A 64 2.00 4.87 -23.32
CA VAL A 64 1.13 5.08 -22.16
C VAL A 64 1.77 5.97 -21.09
N PRO A 65 3.05 5.78 -20.71
CA PRO A 65 3.70 6.68 -19.75
C PRO A 65 3.68 8.14 -20.22
N GLY A 66 4.02 8.38 -21.50
CA GLY A 66 4.01 9.74 -22.07
C GLY A 66 2.60 10.35 -22.17
N LEU A 67 1.57 9.55 -22.45
CA LEU A 67 0.19 10.03 -22.48
C LEU A 67 -0.32 10.38 -21.07
N LEU A 68 -0.04 9.53 -20.07
CA LEU A 68 -0.42 9.80 -18.68
C LEU A 68 0.31 11.02 -18.13
N GLU A 69 1.58 11.22 -18.50
CA GLU A 69 2.34 12.42 -18.15
C GLU A 69 1.72 13.68 -18.77
N LEU A 70 1.39 13.65 -20.06
CA LEU A 70 0.74 14.77 -20.74
C LEU A 70 -0.63 15.10 -20.13
N VAL A 71 -1.43 14.06 -19.83
CA VAL A 71 -2.72 14.23 -19.16
C VAL A 71 -2.53 14.80 -17.75
N GLY A 72 -1.54 14.33 -16.99
CA GLY A 72 -1.23 14.83 -15.66
C GLY A 72 -0.78 16.28 -15.66
N ILE A 73 0.09 16.67 -16.60
CA ILE A 73 0.53 18.06 -16.79
C ILE A 73 -0.65 18.93 -17.24
N GLY A 74 -1.43 18.46 -18.22
CA GLY A 74 -2.59 19.18 -18.74
C GLY A 74 -3.64 19.43 -17.66
N TYR A 75 -3.96 18.41 -16.86
CA TYR A 75 -4.92 18.53 -15.76
C TYR A 75 -4.37 19.42 -14.64
N THR A 76 -3.11 19.24 -14.23
CA THR A 76 -2.45 20.10 -13.24
C THR A 76 -2.45 21.57 -13.68
N GLY A 77 -2.11 21.83 -14.94
CA GLY A 77 -2.11 23.17 -15.53
C GLY A 77 -3.51 23.79 -15.57
N TRP A 78 -4.52 23.04 -16.04
CA TRP A 78 -5.91 23.49 -16.06
C TRP A 78 -6.45 23.73 -14.63
N PHE A 79 -6.15 22.84 -13.69
CA PHE A 79 -6.54 22.94 -12.30
C PHE A 79 -5.94 24.18 -11.64
N ALA A 80 -4.63 24.41 -11.82
CA ALA A 80 -3.95 25.59 -11.29
C ALA A 80 -4.52 26.88 -11.91
N TYR A 81 -4.71 26.90 -13.23
CA TYR A 81 -5.31 28.05 -13.91
C TYR A 81 -6.70 28.37 -13.36
N LYS A 82 -7.56 27.36 -13.24
CA LYS A 82 -8.94 27.53 -12.79
C LYS A 82 -9.04 27.82 -11.29
N HIS A 83 -8.47 26.99 -10.44
CA HIS A 83 -8.71 27.06 -9.00
C HIS A 83 -7.70 27.91 -8.21
N VAL A 84 -6.55 28.24 -8.80
CA VAL A 84 -5.52 29.02 -8.10
C VAL A 84 -5.41 30.44 -8.67
N VAL A 85 -5.43 30.60 -10.00
CA VAL A 85 -5.24 31.90 -10.65
C VAL A 85 -6.55 32.66 -10.85
N PHE A 86 -7.63 31.97 -11.23
CA PHE A 86 -8.92 32.59 -11.50
C PHE A 86 -9.64 32.99 -10.19
N LYS A 87 -9.83 34.30 -9.98
CA LYS A 87 -10.34 34.86 -8.71
C LYS A 87 -11.63 34.22 -8.17
N PRO A 88 -12.73 34.12 -8.94
CA PRO A 88 -13.99 33.59 -8.39
C PRO A 88 -13.86 32.11 -7.99
N ASP A 89 -13.12 31.32 -8.75
CA ASP A 89 -12.89 29.90 -8.47
C ASP A 89 -11.90 29.70 -7.30
N ARG A 90 -10.91 30.59 -7.12
CA ARG A 90 -9.99 30.58 -5.96
C ARG A 90 -10.72 30.82 -4.65
N GLU A 91 -11.64 31.78 -4.60
CA GLU A 91 -12.41 32.07 -3.38
C GLU A 91 -13.33 30.90 -3.01
N ALA A 92 -14.01 30.32 -4.00
CA ALA A 92 -14.82 29.13 -3.81
C ALA A 92 -13.98 27.91 -3.37
N PHE A 93 -12.79 27.74 -3.93
CA PHE A 93 -11.86 26.67 -3.56
C PHE A 93 -11.33 26.82 -2.11
N VAL A 94 -10.89 28.02 -1.73
CA VAL A 94 -10.43 28.30 -0.36
C VAL A 94 -11.56 28.13 0.66
N LYS A 95 -12.79 28.53 0.31
CA LYS A 95 -13.97 28.30 1.16
C LYS A 95 -14.20 26.80 1.38
N LYS A 96 -14.21 26.00 0.31
CA LYS A 96 -14.36 24.53 0.40
C LYS A 96 -13.25 23.90 1.24
N LEU A 97 -11.99 24.31 1.05
CA LEU A 97 -10.89 23.80 1.86
C LEU A 97 -11.07 24.10 3.36
N LYS A 98 -11.52 25.30 3.71
CA LYS A 98 -11.80 25.67 5.10
C LYS A 98 -12.96 24.87 5.68
N GLU A 99 -14.03 24.68 4.91
CA GLU A 99 -15.19 23.85 5.29
C GLU A 99 -14.75 22.41 5.55
N THR A 100 -14.09 21.76 4.59
CA THR A 100 -13.58 20.38 4.74
C THR A 100 -12.59 20.25 5.90
N TYR A 101 -11.67 21.21 6.05
CA TYR A 101 -10.75 21.22 7.19
C TYR A 101 -11.54 21.30 8.50
N SER A 102 -12.46 22.26 8.63
CA SER A 102 -13.29 22.43 9.83
C SER A 102 -14.20 21.23 10.11
N GLU A 103 -14.65 20.50 9.10
CA GLU A 103 -15.44 19.28 9.26
C GLU A 103 -14.58 18.13 9.81
N ILE A 104 -13.35 17.99 9.34
CA ILE A 104 -12.43 16.93 9.77
C ILE A 104 -11.85 17.22 11.17
N ILE A 105 -11.44 18.46 11.45
CA ILE A 105 -10.78 18.84 12.71
C ILE A 105 -11.71 19.47 13.75
N GLY A 106 -12.82 20.07 13.32
CA GLY A 106 -13.84 20.71 14.16
C GLY A 106 -15.14 19.91 14.27
N GLY A 107 -15.28 18.80 13.52
CA GLY A 107 -16.40 17.86 13.62
C GLY A 107 -16.44 17.04 14.92
N SER A 108 -15.64 17.39 15.94
CA SER A 108 -15.74 16.83 17.29
C SER A 108 -16.14 17.87 18.36
N SER A 109 -16.81 18.96 17.97
CA SER A 109 -17.42 19.88 18.93
C SER A 109 -18.95 19.81 18.82
N SER A 110 -19.51 18.66 19.21
CA SER A 110 -20.87 18.62 19.75
C SER A 110 -20.83 18.78 21.25
#